data_AF-A0AA88RKR7-F1
#
_entry.id   AF-A0AA88RKR7-F1
#
_cell.length_a   1.000
_cell.length_b   1.000
_cell.length_c   1.000
_cell.angle_alpha   90.00
_cell.angle_beta   90.00
_cell.angle_gamma   90.00
#
_symmetry.space_group_name_H-M   'P 1'
#
loop_
_entity.id
_entity.type
_entity.pdbx_description
1 polymer ?
#
loop_
_entity_poly.entity_id
_entity_poly.type
_entity_poly.pdbx_seq_one_letter_code
_entity_poly.pdbx_strand_id
1 'polypeptide(L)'
;MESLAQLEALCERLYNSQDSAERAHAENTLKCFSANVDYISQCQFILDNASTPYALMLASSSLLKQVTDNSLSLQLRLDIRNYLISYMANRGPELQPFVTGSLIQLLCRVTKFGWFDDDRFRDVVKESMNFLSQVCILL
;
A
#
# COMPACT_ATOMS: atom_id res chain seq x y z
N MET A 1 8.86 -19.28 4.12
CA MET A 1 8.19 -18.04 4.56
C MET A 1 9.03 -17.47 5.68
N GLU A 2 9.69 -16.33 5.46
CA GLU A 2 10.20 -15.52 6.58
C GLU A 2 9.03 -15.19 7.49
N SER A 3 9.23 -15.21 8.81
CA SER A 3 8.17 -14.81 9.71
C SER A 3 7.87 -13.32 9.53
N LEU A 4 6.61 -12.91 9.75
CA LEU A 4 6.23 -11.50 9.65
C LEU A 4 7.13 -10.61 10.54
N ALA A 5 7.49 -11.09 11.73
CA ALA A 5 8.41 -10.41 12.63
C ALA A 5 9.82 -10.20 12.04
N GLN A 6 10.34 -11.16 11.26
CA GLN A 6 11.62 -11.00 10.56
C GLN A 6 11.52 -9.94 9.46
N LEU A 7 10.42 -9.94 8.71
CA LEU A 7 10.16 -8.92 7.69
C LEU A 7 10.07 -7.52 8.31
N GLU A 8 9.36 -7.38 9.44
CA GLU A 8 9.26 -6.12 10.17
C GLU A 8 10.65 -5.63 10.63
N ALA A 9 11.49 -6.51 11.15
CA ALA A 9 12.86 -6.17 11.53
C ALA A 9 13.73 -5.74 10.33
N LEU A 10 13.53 -6.35 9.16
CA LEU A 10 14.21 -5.92 7.93
C LEU A 10 13.72 -4.54 7.48
N CYS A 11 12.42 -4.26 7.58
CA CYS A 11 11.86 -2.95 7.27
C CYS A 11 12.43 -1.87 8.20
N GLU A 12 12.52 -2.13 9.51
CA GLU A 12 13.17 -1.22 10.45
C GLU A 12 14.60 -0.87 10.02
N ARG A 13 15.40 -1.88 9.65
CA ARG A 13 16.77 -1.65 9.16
C ARG A 13 16.81 -0.87 7.86
N LEU A 14 15.88 -1.15 6.94
CA LEU A 14 15.80 -0.47 5.64
C LEU A 14 15.60 1.05 5.81
N TYR A 15 14.76 1.47 6.75
CA TYR A 15 14.43 2.89 6.93
C TYR A 15 15.26 3.60 8.00
N ASN A 16 15.76 2.89 9.03
CA ASN A 16 16.42 3.51 10.18
C ASN A 16 17.93 3.21 10.33
N SER A 17 18.48 2.18 9.68
CA SER A 17 19.91 1.86 9.87
C SER A 17 20.82 2.94 9.29
N GLN A 18 21.82 3.34 10.08
CA GLN A 18 22.90 4.24 9.66
C GLN A 18 24.02 3.47 8.94
N ASP A 19 24.05 2.14 9.04
CA ASP A 19 24.99 1.30 8.32
C ASP A 19 24.47 1.03 6.90
N SER A 20 25.22 1.53 5.91
CA SER A 20 24.91 1.33 4.49
C SER A 20 24.85 -0.15 4.09
N ALA A 21 25.66 -1.02 4.69
CA ALA A 21 25.70 -2.45 4.38
C ALA A 21 24.46 -3.17 4.90
N GLU A 22 24.02 -2.88 6.13
CA GLU A 22 22.78 -3.42 6.70
C GLU A 22 21.56 -2.97 5.90
N ARG A 23 21.50 -1.67 5.55
CA ARG A 23 20.41 -1.13 4.75
C ARG A 23 20.35 -1.76 3.36
N ALA A 24 21.50 -1.92 2.70
CA ALA A 24 21.58 -2.58 1.39
C ALA A 24 21.20 -4.06 1.47
N HIS A 25 21.56 -4.76 2.55
CA HIS A 25 21.14 -6.14 2.75
C HIS A 25 19.60 -6.23 2.89
N ALA A 26 19.00 -5.39 3.74
CA ALA A 26 17.55 -5.34 3.90
C ALA A 26 16.84 -5.01 2.58
N GLU A 27 17.34 -4.03 1.82
CA GLU A 27 16.79 -3.65 0.52
C GLU A 27 16.85 -4.81 -0.48
N ASN A 28 17.98 -5.50 -0.58
CA ASN A 28 18.14 -6.64 -1.49
C ASN A 28 17.18 -7.79 -1.15
N THR A 29 16.99 -8.08 0.13
CA THR A 29 16.06 -9.12 0.60
C THR A 29 14.61 -8.74 0.28
N LEU A 30 14.23 -7.49 0.51
CA LEU A 30 12.86 -7.01 0.34
C LEU A 30 12.51 -6.61 -1.10
N LYS A 31 13.49 -6.58 -2.01
CA LYS A 31 13.31 -6.11 -3.40
C LYS A 31 12.24 -6.89 -4.17
N CYS A 32 12.08 -8.18 -3.88
CA CYS A 32 11.12 -9.07 -4.56
C CYS A 32 9.68 -8.53 -4.49
N PHE A 33 9.30 -7.93 -3.37
CA PHE A 33 7.97 -7.32 -3.17
C PHE A 33 7.65 -6.26 -4.20
N SER A 34 8.65 -5.56 -4.72
CA SER A 34 8.45 -4.48 -5.70
C SER A 34 8.66 -4.92 -7.15
N ALA A 35 9.26 -6.10 -7.35
CA ALA A 35 9.74 -6.58 -8.65
C ALA A 35 8.92 -7.74 -9.23
N ASN A 36 8.17 -8.48 -8.40
CA ASN A 36 7.34 -9.59 -8.84
C ASN A 36 5.87 -9.39 -8.44
N VAL A 37 4.98 -9.36 -9.44
CA VAL A 37 3.52 -9.23 -9.27
C VAL A 37 2.87 -10.36 -8.46
N ASP A 38 3.53 -11.51 -8.33
CA ASP A 38 3.06 -12.60 -7.47
C ASP A 38 3.05 -12.21 -5.98
N TYR A 39 3.79 -11.14 -5.61
CA TYR A 39 3.86 -10.64 -4.24
C TYR A 39 2.77 -9.61 -3.89
N ILE A 40 1.82 -9.30 -4.79
CA ILE A 40 0.70 -8.38 -4.50
C ILE A 40 -0.09 -8.86 -3.28
N SER A 41 -0.51 -10.13 -3.29
CA SER A 41 -1.27 -10.71 -2.19
C SER A 41 -0.47 -10.71 -0.88
N GLN A 42 0.86 -10.86 -0.98
CA GLN A 42 1.72 -10.78 0.20
C GLN A 42 1.84 -9.34 0.73
N CYS A 43 1.84 -8.33 -0.14
CA CYS A 43 1.79 -6.93 0.29
C CYS A 43 0.48 -6.61 1.01
N GLN A 44 -0.66 -7.13 0.52
CA GLN A 44 -1.95 -7.00 1.20
C GLN A 44 -1.94 -7.72 2.55
N PHE A 45 -1.37 -8.93 2.62
CA PHE A 45 -1.18 -9.64 3.88
C PHE A 45 -0.36 -8.83 4.89
N ILE A 46 0.73 -8.18 4.45
CA ILE A 46 1.54 -7.30 5.32
C ILE A 46 0.72 -6.11 5.80
N LEU A 47 -0.04 -5.45 4.92
CA LEU A 47 -0.91 -4.33 5.31
C LEU A 47 -1.94 -4.75 6.37
N ASP A 48 -2.52 -5.95 6.23
CA ASP A 48 -3.54 -6.42 7.16
C ASP A 48 -2.99 -6.88 8.51
N ASN A 49 -1.75 -7.41 8.55
CA ASN A 49 -1.24 -8.12 9.72
C ASN A 49 -0.02 -7.47 10.39
N ALA A 50 0.71 -6.58 9.71
CA ALA A 50 1.89 -5.95 10.29
C ALA A 50 1.52 -4.96 11.39
N SER A 51 2.38 -4.91 12.39
CA SER A 51 2.33 -4.04 13.55
C SER A 51 3.23 -2.81 13.41
N THR A 52 4.28 -2.89 12.58
CA THR A 52 5.22 -1.78 12.39
C THR A 52 4.85 -0.89 11.19
N PRO A 53 4.94 0.44 11.34
CA PRO A 53 4.56 1.35 10.26
C PRO A 53 5.53 1.29 9.06
N TYR A 54 6.77 0.85 9.26
CA TYR A 54 7.72 0.65 8.17
C TYR A 54 7.41 -0.56 7.30
N ALA A 55 6.84 -1.63 7.87
CA ALA A 55 6.35 -2.76 7.08
C ALA A 55 5.12 -2.35 6.24
N LEU A 56 4.22 -1.54 6.81
CA LEU A 56 3.09 -0.97 6.06
C LEU A 56 3.58 -0.05 4.92
N MET A 57 4.60 0.78 5.20
CA MET A 57 5.23 1.62 4.18
C MET A 57 5.87 0.78 3.06
N LEU A 58 6.62 -0.27 3.41
CA LEU A 58 7.20 -1.19 2.43
C LEU A 58 6.13 -1.77 1.50
N ALA A 59 5.04 -2.30 2.06
CA ALA A 59 3.98 -2.92 1.29
C ALA A 59 3.28 -1.92 0.37
N SER A 60 2.95 -0.73 0.88
CA SER A 60 2.36 0.36 0.09
C SER A 60 3.28 0.81 -1.05
N SER A 61 4.57 1.09 -0.78
CA SER A 61 5.55 1.48 -1.80
C SER A 61 5.80 0.38 -2.84
N SER A 62 5.78 -0.88 -2.41
CA SER A 62 5.92 -2.03 -3.32
C SER A 62 4.74 -2.13 -4.27
N LEU A 63 3.50 -2.07 -3.76
CA LEU A 63 2.29 -2.03 -4.60
C LEU A 63 2.28 -0.83 -5.54
N LEU A 64 2.72 0.35 -5.07
CA LEU A 64 2.81 1.55 -5.90
C LEU A 64 3.75 1.35 -7.09
N LYS A 65 4.92 0.76 -6.84
CA LYS A 65 5.87 0.43 -7.91
C LYS A 65 5.27 -0.59 -8.87
N GLN A 66 4.65 -1.64 -8.35
CA GLN A 66 4.07 -2.67 -9.20
C GLN A 66 2.96 -2.16 -10.11
N VAL A 67 2.04 -1.35 -9.58
CA VAL A 67 0.97 -0.70 -10.36
C VAL A 67 1.54 0.25 -11.40
N THR A 68 2.69 0.86 -11.13
CA THR A 68 3.33 1.83 -12.03
C THR A 68 4.07 1.14 -13.17
N ASP A 69 4.86 0.12 -12.84
CA ASP A 69 5.87 -0.44 -13.74
C ASP A 69 5.32 -1.64 -14.53
N ASN A 70 4.20 -2.23 -14.11
CA ASN A 70 3.64 -3.44 -14.73
C ASN A 70 2.24 -3.19 -15.32
N SER A 71 1.95 -3.87 -16.43
CA SER A 71 0.61 -3.90 -17.02
C SER A 71 -0.26 -4.93 -16.32
N LEU A 72 -0.87 -4.53 -15.20
CA LEU A 72 -1.80 -5.37 -14.43
C LEU A 72 -3.15 -5.49 -15.15
N SER A 73 -3.82 -6.63 -14.98
CA SER A 73 -5.17 -6.82 -15.53
C SER A 73 -6.16 -5.80 -14.96
N LEU A 74 -7.21 -5.47 -15.73
CA LEU A 74 -8.25 -4.54 -15.28
C LEU A 74 -8.86 -4.98 -13.94
N GLN A 75 -9.18 -6.27 -13.80
CA GLN A 75 -9.76 -6.81 -12.57
C GLN A 75 -8.83 -6.63 -11.38
N LEU A 76 -7.54 -6.95 -11.52
CA LEU A 76 -6.58 -6.81 -10.43
C LEU A 76 -6.40 -5.34 -10.00
N ARG A 77 -6.41 -4.40 -10.95
CA ARG A 77 -6.36 -2.96 -10.62
C ARG A 77 -7.60 -2.50 -9.85
N LEU A 78 -8.77 -3.01 -10.19
CA LEU A 78 -10.02 -2.73 -9.47
C LEU A 78 -10.01 -3.36 -8.07
N ASP A 79 -9.49 -4.58 -7.93
CA ASP A 79 -9.37 -5.25 -6.64
C ASP A 79 -8.41 -4.48 -5.71
N ILE A 80 -7.27 -4.03 -6.22
CA ILE A 80 -6.34 -3.17 -5.47
C ILE A 80 -7.02 -1.87 -5.06
N ARG A 81 -7.73 -1.19 -5.97
CA ARG A 81 -8.47 0.05 -5.66
C ARG A 81 -9.46 -0.17 -4.50
N ASN A 82 -10.32 -1.18 -4.62
CA ASN A 82 -11.37 -1.44 -3.64
C ASN A 82 -10.78 -1.86 -2.28
N TYR A 83 -9.70 -2.63 -2.30
CA TYR A 83 -8.94 -2.98 -1.11
C TYR A 83 -8.42 -1.71 -0.41
N LEU A 84 -7.77 -0.78 -1.12
CA LEU A 84 -7.21 0.42 -0.52
C LEU A 84 -8.27 1.32 0.11
N ILE A 85 -9.40 1.48 -0.56
CA ILE A 85 -10.51 2.29 -0.05
C ILE A 85 -11.07 1.67 1.22
N SER A 86 -11.29 0.35 1.23
CA SER A 86 -11.76 -0.38 2.41
C SER A 86 -10.74 -0.33 3.55
N TYR A 87 -9.46 -0.51 3.24
CA TYR A 87 -8.37 -0.49 4.21
C TYR A 87 -8.26 0.88 4.90
N MET A 88 -8.23 1.96 4.12
CA MET A 88 -8.16 3.31 4.69
C MET A 88 -9.43 3.72 5.43
N ALA A 89 -10.61 3.27 4.98
CA ALA A 89 -11.85 3.54 5.70
C ALA A 89 -11.87 2.89 7.10
N ASN A 90 -11.31 1.69 7.22
CA ASN A 90 -11.33 0.92 8.46
C ASN A 90 -10.16 1.21 9.40
N ARG A 91 -8.95 1.44 8.85
CA ARG A 91 -7.71 1.59 9.64
C ARG A 91 -7.10 2.98 9.59
N GLY A 92 -7.55 3.85 8.68
CA GLY A 92 -6.95 5.17 8.43
C GLY A 92 -6.62 6.01 9.67
N PRO A 93 -7.53 6.13 10.67
CA PRO A 93 -7.27 6.90 11.88
C PRO A 93 -6.11 6.41 12.75
N GLU A 94 -5.74 5.13 12.64
CA GLU A 94 -4.67 4.50 13.44
C GLU A 94 -3.30 4.57 12.75
N LEU A 95 -3.27 4.95 11.47
CA LEU A 95 -2.05 4.93 10.66
C LEU A 95 -1.18 6.16 10.93
N GLN A 96 0.13 5.94 10.92
CA GLN A 96 1.09 7.03 10.94
C GLN A 96 0.94 7.91 9.68
N PRO A 97 1.11 9.24 9.78
CA PRO A 97 0.85 10.15 8.67
C PRO A 97 1.61 9.81 7.37
N PHE A 98 2.86 9.32 7.52
CA PHE A 98 3.68 8.93 6.36
C PHE A 98 3.14 7.68 5.66
N VAL A 99 2.56 6.73 6.41
CA VAL A 99 1.91 5.53 5.86
C VAL A 99 0.60 5.92 5.16
N THR A 100 -0.20 6.78 5.78
CA THR A 100 -1.42 7.32 5.16
C THR A 100 -1.09 8.03 3.85
N GLY A 101 -0.03 8.85 3.84
CA GLY A 101 0.45 9.53 2.64
C GLY A 101 0.81 8.57 1.50
N SER A 102 1.49 7.47 1.78
CA SER A 102 1.87 6.49 0.74
C SER A 102 0.67 5.72 0.19
N LEU A 103 -0.29 5.35 1.04
CA LEU A 103 -1.53 4.69 0.61
C LEU A 103 -2.40 5.59 -0.26
N ILE A 104 -2.50 6.88 0.08
CA ILE A 104 -3.18 7.88 -0.75
C ILE A 104 -2.48 7.99 -2.11
N GLN A 105 -1.15 8.06 -2.15
CA GLN A 105 -0.39 8.10 -3.41
C GLN A 105 -0.66 6.87 -4.28
N LEU A 106 -0.71 5.69 -3.67
CA LEU A 106 -1.05 4.44 -4.35
C LEU A 106 -2.49 4.48 -4.91
N LEU A 107 -3.48 4.89 -4.11
CA LEU A 107 -4.87 5.02 -4.59
C LEU A 107 -4.98 6.00 -5.75
N CYS A 108 -4.32 7.16 -5.67
CA CYS A 108 -4.27 8.13 -6.75
C CYS A 108 -3.61 7.54 -8.01
N ARG A 109 -2.54 6.76 -7.86
CA ARG A 109 -1.85 6.12 -8.99
C ARG A 109 -2.76 5.12 -9.70
N VAL A 110 -3.39 4.21 -8.94
CA VAL A 110 -4.32 3.20 -9.47
C VAL A 110 -5.48 3.89 -10.20
N THR A 111 -6.08 4.91 -9.57
CA THR A 111 -7.17 5.69 -10.15
C THR A 111 -6.76 6.35 -11.46
N LYS A 112 -5.60 7.04 -11.46
CA LYS A 112 -5.11 7.75 -12.65
C LYS A 112 -4.89 6.79 -13.81
N PHE A 113 -4.34 5.61 -13.55
CA PHE A 113 -4.03 4.63 -14.59
C PHE A 113 -5.26 3.89 -15.09
N GLY A 114 -6.31 3.75 -14.26
CA GLY A 114 -7.58 3.17 -14.66
C GLY A 114 -8.62 4.15 -15.20
N TRP A 115 -8.35 5.46 -15.15
CA TRP A 115 -9.35 6.52 -15.34
C TRP A 115 -10.16 6.40 -16.64
N PHE A 116 -9.51 5.98 -17.73
CA PHE A 116 -10.14 5.81 -19.05
C PHE A 116 -10.51 4.36 -19.38
N ASP A 117 -10.10 3.40 -18.56
CA ASP A 117 -10.33 1.98 -18.82
C ASP A 117 -11.69 1.52 -18.31
N ASP A 118 -12.14 2.06 -17.18
CA ASP A 118 -13.40 1.69 -16.54
C ASP A 118 -13.95 2.81 -15.64
N ASP A 119 -15.26 3.02 -15.70
CA ASP A 119 -15.99 4.07 -14.97
C ASP A 119 -15.82 3.96 -13.45
N ARG A 120 -15.64 2.75 -12.91
CA ARG A 120 -15.47 2.50 -11.48
C ARG A 120 -14.24 3.19 -10.89
N PHE A 121 -13.21 3.48 -11.68
CA PHE A 121 -12.07 4.26 -11.19
C PHE A 121 -12.47 5.71 -10.84
N ARG A 122 -13.52 6.25 -11.48
CA ARG A 122 -14.00 7.62 -11.26
C ARG A 122 -14.90 7.75 -10.03
N ASP A 123 -15.41 6.63 -9.51
CA ASP A 123 -16.21 6.60 -8.29
C ASP A 123 -15.42 6.96 -7.01
N VAL A 124 -14.09 7.07 -7.10
CA VAL A 124 -13.24 7.36 -5.92
C VAL A 124 -13.61 8.70 -5.28
N VAL A 125 -14.05 9.67 -6.08
CA VAL A 125 -14.49 10.98 -5.59
C VAL A 125 -15.76 10.84 -4.77
N LYS A 126 -16.73 10.06 -5.26
CA LYS A 126 -17.99 9.78 -4.56
C LYS A 126 -17.74 9.03 -3.26
N GLU A 127 -16.90 8.00 -3.29
CA GLU A 127 -16.57 7.21 -2.09
C GLU A 127 -15.81 8.04 -1.04
N SER A 128 -14.88 8.90 -1.47
CA SER A 128 -14.18 9.83 -0.58
C SER A 128 -15.15 10.84 0.05
N MET A 129 -16.10 11.38 -0.72
CA MET A 129 -17.12 12.29 -0.19
C MET A 129 -18.04 11.59 0.81
N ASN A 130 -18.45 10.34 0.54
CA ASN A 130 -19.26 9.56 1.48
C ASN A 130 -18.52 9.36 2.81
N PHE A 131 -17.24 9.00 2.77
CA PHE A 131 -16.41 8.86 3.96
C PHE A 131 -16.35 10.17 4.77
N LEU A 132 -16.03 11.30 4.13
CA LEU A 132 -15.96 12.60 4.79
C LEU A 132 -17.32 13.03 5.38
N SER A 133 -18.42 12.73 4.70
CA SER A 133 -19.76 13.06 5.18
C SER A 133 -20.17 12.26 6.43
N GLN A 134 -19.72 11.01 6.56
CA GLN A 134 -20.00 10.18 7.73
C GLN A 134 -19.26 10.68 8.98
N VAL A 135 -18.03 11.21 8.81
CA VAL A 135 -17.27 11.82 9.91
C VAL A 135 -17.94 13.09 10.44
N CYS A 136 -18.55 13.91 9.56
CA CYS A 136 -19.28 15.11 9.97
C CYS A 136 -20.62 14.83 10.67
N ILE A 137 -21.22 13.63 10.51
CA ILE A 137 -22.49 13.28 11.17
C ILE A 137 -22.26 12.77 12.61
N LEU A 138 -21.03 12.38 12.94
CA LEU A 138 -20.64 11.84 14.25
C LEU A 138 -20.01 12.89 15.19
N LEU A 139 -19.96 14.16 14.78
CA LEU A 139 -19.54 15.33 15.59
C LEU A 139 -20.74 16.24 15.87
#